data_AF-A0A956HIU4-F1
#
_entry.id   AF-A0A956HIU4-F1
#
_cell.length_a   1.000
_cell.length_b   1.000
_cell.length_c   1.000
_cell.angle_alpha   90.00
_cell.angle_beta   90.00
_cell.angle_gamma   90.00
#
_symmetry.space_group_name_H-M   'P 1'
#
loop_
_entity.id
_entity.type
_entity.pdbx_description
1 polymer ?
#
loop_
_entity_poly.entity_id
_entity_poly.type
_entity_poly.pdbx_seq_one_letter_code
_entity_poly.pdbx_strand_id
1 'polypeptide(L)'
;MTRNVDSEDSSGRDGGRRRRTSSEPEGRRPLTDDEVAIDLSDLEDAPRRPAARKRHADPSLRSLLEVRFRGDQRRVADALELYRGRYASLGAYVLTCLESDGVAEWLIRYIDCEAIGLDWAIGGTLWTLPAQGRELHVFLG
;
A
#
# COMPACT_ATOMS: atom_id res chain seq x y z
N MET A 1 5.65 58.44 -0.07
CA MET A 1 4.94 59.64 0.39
C MET A 1 3.58 59.22 0.95
N THR A 2 3.33 59.59 2.21
CA THR A 2 2.03 59.79 2.91
C THR A 2 1.02 58.61 2.98
N ARG A 3 0.78 57.99 4.14
CA ARG A 3 -0.05 58.42 5.32
C ARG A 3 -1.56 58.30 5.02
N ASN A 4 -2.48 57.80 5.86
CA ASN A 4 -2.63 57.67 7.32
C ASN A 4 -3.52 56.44 7.66
N VAL A 5 -3.45 55.75 8.82
CA VAL A 5 -3.93 56.09 10.20
C VAL A 5 -5.42 56.50 10.19
N ASP A 6 -6.36 55.90 10.93
CA ASP A 6 -6.56 55.83 12.39
C ASP A 6 -7.80 54.93 12.66
N SER A 7 -7.77 54.01 13.62
CA SER A 7 -8.15 54.17 15.03
C SER A 7 -9.66 54.28 15.23
N GLU A 8 -10.23 53.37 16.04
CA GLU A 8 -11.04 53.81 17.18
C GLU A 8 -11.13 52.72 18.26
N ASP A 9 -10.71 53.16 19.43
CA ASP A 9 -10.73 52.57 20.75
C ASP A 9 -12.15 52.66 21.33
N SER A 10 -12.54 51.75 22.22
CA SER A 10 -13.67 51.93 23.13
C SER A 10 -13.64 50.91 24.25
N SER A 11 -12.93 51.29 25.30
CA SER A 11 -13.03 50.77 26.66
C SER A 11 -14.46 50.81 27.21
N GLY A 12 -14.85 49.77 27.96
CA GLY A 12 -16.01 49.80 28.86
C GLY A 12 -15.80 48.85 30.04
N ARG A 13 -15.36 49.39 31.19
CA ARG A 13 -15.44 48.73 32.50
C ARG A 13 -16.87 48.86 33.03
N ASP A 14 -17.45 47.80 33.60
CA ASP A 14 -18.13 47.91 34.91
C ASP A 14 -18.33 46.54 35.58
N GLY A 15 -18.19 46.54 36.91
CA GLY A 15 -18.23 45.36 37.78
C GLY A 15 -19.63 45.03 38.29
N GLY A 16 -19.88 43.74 38.52
CA GLY A 16 -21.15 43.23 39.01
C GLY A 16 -21.01 41.92 39.77
N ARG A 17 -20.57 42.01 41.01
CA ARG A 17 -20.51 40.94 42.03
C ARG A 17 -21.88 40.24 42.16
N ARG A 18 -21.98 38.92 41.93
CA ARG A 18 -22.87 38.02 42.72
C ARG A 18 -22.70 36.53 42.41
N ARG A 19 -22.55 35.81 43.53
CA ARG A 19 -22.99 34.43 43.84
C ARG A 19 -22.17 33.25 43.28
N ARG A 20 -21.37 32.70 44.21
CA ARG A 20 -21.07 31.27 44.32
C ARG A 20 -22.37 30.47 44.28
N THR A 21 -22.44 29.49 43.38
CA THR A 21 -23.03 28.18 43.67
C THR A 21 -22.09 27.16 43.07
N SER A 22 -21.60 26.27 43.93
CA SER A 22 -20.88 25.06 43.56
C SER A 22 -21.79 24.18 42.70
N SER A 23 -21.33 23.85 41.52
CA SER A 23 -21.74 22.64 40.82
C SER A 23 -20.45 21.88 40.54
N GLU A 24 -20.09 21.04 41.52
CA GLU A 24 -19.18 19.93 41.30
C GLU A 24 -19.70 19.14 40.09
N PRO A 25 -18.88 18.86 39.07
CA PRO A 25 -19.21 17.81 38.14
C PRO A 25 -19.04 16.49 38.88
N GLU A 26 -20.17 15.84 39.12
CA GLU A 26 -20.29 14.50 39.64
C GLU A 26 -19.29 13.54 38.99
N GLY A 27 -18.55 12.83 39.82
CA GLY A 27 -18.10 11.47 39.54
C GLY A 27 -17.22 11.29 38.31
N ARG A 28 -15.95 11.68 38.40
CA ARG A 28 -14.90 10.89 37.74
C ARG A 28 -14.92 9.49 38.35
N ARG A 29 -15.61 8.57 37.68
CA ARG A 29 -15.41 7.14 37.90
C ARG A 29 -13.95 6.84 37.52
N PRO A 30 -13.20 6.10 38.35
CA PRO A 30 -11.90 5.60 37.92
C PRO A 30 -12.12 4.72 36.68
N LEU A 31 -11.35 4.98 35.62
CA LEU A 31 -11.18 4.04 34.52
C LEU A 31 -10.61 2.78 35.16
N THR A 32 -11.46 1.79 35.39
CA THR A 32 -11.01 0.43 35.65
C THR A 32 -10.27 -0.03 34.39
N ASP A 33 -9.14 -0.68 34.61
CA ASP A 33 -8.34 -1.39 33.60
C ASP A 33 -9.15 -2.58 33.05
N ASP A 34 -10.29 -2.29 32.41
CA ASP A 34 -11.01 -3.26 31.61
C ASP A 34 -10.28 -3.33 30.27
N GLU A 35 -9.40 -4.31 30.23
CA GLU A 35 -8.72 -4.83 29.05
C GLU A 35 -9.67 -4.79 27.85
N VAL A 36 -9.38 -3.90 26.90
CA VAL A 36 -9.86 -4.06 25.53
C VAL A 36 -9.08 -5.25 24.96
N ALA A 37 -9.51 -6.46 25.33
CA ALA A 37 -9.13 -7.68 24.66
C ALA A 37 -9.70 -7.60 23.25
N ILE A 38 -8.87 -7.16 22.31
CA ILE A 38 -9.16 -7.34 20.89
C ILE A 38 -9.11 -8.85 20.69
N ASP A 39 -10.29 -9.46 20.54
CA ASP A 39 -10.41 -10.88 20.21
C ASP A 39 -9.85 -11.09 18.80
N LEU A 40 -8.60 -11.52 18.73
CA LEU A 40 -7.87 -11.78 17.48
C LEU A 40 -8.34 -13.07 16.80
N SER A 41 -9.28 -13.80 17.38
CA SER A 41 -9.81 -15.07 16.84
C SER A 41 -10.52 -14.88 15.50
N ASP A 42 -11.04 -13.69 15.21
CA ASP A 42 -11.71 -13.37 13.94
C ASP A 42 -10.73 -12.95 12.82
N LEU A 43 -9.42 -12.85 13.09
CA LEU A 43 -8.40 -12.51 12.10
C LEU A 43 -7.86 -13.74 11.33
N GLU A 44 -8.41 -14.92 11.58
CA GLU A 44 -8.01 -16.18 10.93
C GLU A 44 -8.76 -16.48 9.62
N ASP A 45 -9.82 -15.74 9.29
CA ASP A 45 -10.62 -16.01 8.07
C ASP A 45 -10.18 -15.15 6.87
N ALA A 46 -8.86 -14.96 6.74
CA ALA A 46 -8.29 -14.38 5.53
C ALA A 46 -8.46 -15.36 4.37
N PRO A 47 -8.97 -14.92 3.19
CA PRO A 47 -9.11 -15.80 2.04
C PRO A 47 -7.75 -16.43 1.71
N ARG A 48 -7.73 -17.77 1.67
CA ARG A 48 -6.54 -18.57 1.34
C ARG A 48 -5.88 -18.00 0.09
N ARG A 49 -4.67 -17.45 0.26
CA ARG A 49 -3.87 -16.83 -0.80
C ARG A 49 -3.75 -17.81 -1.97
N PRO A 50 -3.92 -17.36 -3.23
CA PRO A 50 -3.64 -18.21 -4.37
C PRO A 50 -2.14 -18.56 -4.32
N ALA A 51 -1.88 -19.85 -4.10
CA ALA A 51 -0.53 -20.41 -4.04
C ALA A 51 0.30 -19.94 -5.24
N ALA A 52 1.56 -19.55 -4.98
CA ALA A 52 2.56 -19.23 -5.98
C ALA A 52 2.53 -20.28 -7.10
N ARG A 53 1.90 -19.91 -8.23
CA ARG A 53 1.68 -20.84 -9.33
C ARG A 53 3.03 -21.09 -10.03
N LYS A 54 3.31 -22.38 -10.22
CA LYS A 54 4.49 -22.95 -10.88
C LYS A 54 4.96 -22.10 -12.07
N ARG A 55 6.29 -21.99 -12.21
CA ARG A 55 6.99 -21.53 -13.42
C ARG A 55 6.72 -22.50 -14.58
N HIS A 56 5.50 -22.49 -15.10
CA HIS A 56 5.22 -23.18 -16.35
C HIS A 56 5.91 -22.38 -17.46
N ALA A 57 6.81 -23.05 -18.17
CA ALA A 57 7.33 -22.55 -19.44
C ALA A 57 6.15 -22.42 -20.39
N ASP A 58 5.59 -21.22 -20.46
CA ASP A 58 4.46 -20.92 -21.32
C ASP A 58 4.97 -20.96 -22.77
N PRO A 59 4.50 -21.89 -23.62
CA PRO A 59 4.94 -21.98 -25.00
C PRO A 59 4.69 -20.69 -25.79
N SER A 60 3.75 -19.85 -25.32
CA SER A 60 3.44 -18.56 -25.94
C SER A 60 4.42 -17.44 -25.57
N LEU A 61 5.20 -17.58 -24.48
CA LEU A 61 6.09 -16.52 -24.00
C LEU A 61 7.17 -16.17 -25.03
N ARG A 62 7.81 -17.19 -25.61
CA ARG A 62 8.86 -16.97 -26.61
C ARG A 62 8.31 -16.25 -27.83
N SER A 63 7.15 -16.68 -28.33
CA SER A 63 6.49 -16.05 -29.47
C SER A 63 6.12 -14.59 -29.18
N LEU A 64 5.65 -14.27 -27.97
CA LEU A 64 5.37 -12.89 -27.56
C LEU A 64 6.63 -12.03 -27.55
N LEU A 65 7.74 -12.57 -27.06
CA LEU A 65 9.03 -11.88 -27.05
C LEU A 65 9.57 -11.69 -28.47
N GLU A 66 9.43 -12.68 -29.34
CA GLU A 66 9.82 -12.59 -30.74
C GLU A 66 9.04 -11.48 -31.47
N VAL A 67 7.73 -11.37 -31.24
CA VAL A 67 6.92 -10.27 -31.77
C VAL A 67 7.39 -8.92 -31.21
N ARG A 68 7.59 -8.83 -29.89
CA ARG A 68 8.05 -7.59 -29.22
C ARG A 68 9.38 -7.10 -29.75
N PHE A 69 10.35 -8.00 -29.92
CA PHE A 69 11.71 -7.68 -30.36
C PHE A 69 11.90 -7.85 -31.87
N ARG A 70 10.81 -7.99 -32.64
CA ARG A 70 10.84 -8.11 -34.12
C ARG A 70 11.78 -9.21 -34.62
N GLY A 71 11.81 -10.33 -33.93
CA GLY A 71 12.64 -11.49 -34.25
C GLY A 71 14.10 -11.40 -33.82
N ASP A 72 14.52 -10.34 -33.09
CA ASP A 72 15.86 -10.24 -32.53
C ASP A 72 16.10 -11.31 -31.46
N GLN A 73 16.74 -12.41 -31.87
CA GLN A 73 16.98 -13.58 -31.04
C GLN A 73 17.87 -13.28 -29.83
N ARG A 74 18.77 -12.30 -29.93
CA ARG A 74 19.63 -11.91 -28.81
C ARG A 74 18.81 -11.24 -27.73
N ARG A 75 17.97 -10.28 -28.10
CA ARG A 75 17.09 -9.60 -27.13
C ARG A 75 16.03 -10.52 -26.54
N VAL A 76 15.55 -11.51 -27.30
CA VAL A 76 14.67 -12.56 -26.77
C VAL A 76 15.39 -13.41 -25.72
N ALA A 77 16.64 -13.81 -25.98
CA ALA A 77 17.43 -14.57 -25.02
C ALA A 77 17.70 -13.74 -23.75
N ASP A 78 18.16 -12.50 -23.90
CA ASP A 78 18.42 -11.57 -22.79
C ASP A 78 17.15 -11.39 -21.92
N ALA A 79 15.98 -11.21 -22.54
CA ALA A 79 14.72 -11.08 -21.81
C ALA A 79 14.31 -12.37 -21.08
N LEU A 80 14.59 -13.55 -21.63
CA LEU A 80 14.29 -14.82 -20.97
C LEU A 80 15.14 -15.03 -19.71
N GLU A 81 16.37 -14.51 -19.67
CA GLU A 81 17.20 -14.53 -18.45
C GLU A 81 16.63 -13.64 -17.33
N LEU A 82 15.99 -12.54 -17.72
CA LEU A 82 15.34 -11.59 -16.81
C LEU A 82 13.92 -11.99 -16.42
N TYR A 83 13.38 -13.08 -17.00
CA TYR A 83 12.03 -13.55 -16.71
C TYR A 83 11.91 -14.02 -15.25
N ARG A 84 10.84 -13.58 -14.57
CA ARG A 84 10.58 -13.94 -13.17
C ARG A 84 9.39 -14.87 -12.99
N GLY A 85 8.44 -14.84 -13.93
CA GLY A 85 7.31 -15.75 -13.91
C GLY A 85 6.03 -15.09 -14.40
N ARG A 86 4.92 -15.78 -14.14
CA ARG A 86 3.58 -15.34 -14.51
C ARG A 86 2.76 -15.12 -13.26
N TYR A 87 2.10 -13.96 -13.18
CA TYR A 87 1.45 -13.47 -11.96
C TYR A 87 0.09 -12.88 -12.29
N ALA A 88 -0.84 -12.92 -11.33
CA ALA A 88 -2.18 -12.35 -11.50
C ALA A 88 -2.17 -10.82 -11.59
N SER A 89 -1.20 -10.17 -10.93
CA SER A 89 -0.97 -8.72 -10.98
C SER A 89 0.49 -8.41 -10.61
N LEU A 90 0.88 -7.14 -10.65
CA LEU A 90 2.18 -6.70 -10.12
C LEU A 90 2.24 -6.88 -8.60
N GLY A 91 1.14 -6.60 -7.89
CA GLY A 91 1.05 -6.84 -6.44
C GLY A 91 1.24 -8.30 -6.06
N ALA A 92 0.78 -9.25 -6.88
CA ALA A 92 1.04 -10.68 -6.64
C ALA A 92 2.53 -11.04 -6.78
N TYR A 93 3.26 -10.37 -7.68
CA TYR A 93 4.72 -10.52 -7.78
C TYR A 93 5.42 -9.94 -6.55
N VAL A 94 5.08 -8.71 -6.16
CA VAL A 94 5.65 -8.04 -4.97
C VAL A 94 5.40 -8.85 -3.71
N LEU A 95 4.17 -9.37 -3.53
CA LEU A 95 3.83 -10.26 -2.43
C LEU A 95 4.77 -11.46 -2.37
N THR A 96 5.02 -12.10 -3.51
CA THR A 96 5.95 -13.25 -3.61
C THR A 96 7.37 -12.86 -3.22
N CYS A 97 7.83 -11.66 -3.60
CA CYS A 97 9.14 -11.14 -3.20
C CYS A 97 9.22 -10.91 -1.68
N LEU A 98 8.26 -10.22 -1.09
CA LEU A 98 8.23 -9.95 0.35
C LEU A 98 8.18 -11.23 1.18
N GLU A 99 7.39 -12.22 0.75
CA GLU A 99 7.36 -13.54 1.37
C GLU A 99 8.72 -14.25 1.27
N SER A 100 9.38 -14.16 0.12
CA SER A 100 10.71 -14.77 -0.11
C SER A 100 11.81 -14.09 0.71
N ASP A 101 11.69 -12.79 0.94
CA ASP A 101 12.60 -11.98 1.76
C ASP A 101 12.35 -12.15 3.27
N GLY A 102 11.35 -12.97 3.65
CA GLY A 102 11.05 -13.28 5.05
C GLY A 102 10.31 -12.17 5.79
N VAL A 103 9.64 -11.26 5.07
CA VAL A 103 8.80 -10.24 5.69
C VAL A 103 7.63 -10.91 6.40
N ALA A 104 7.40 -10.52 7.66
CA ALA A 104 6.38 -11.13 8.50
C ALA A 104 4.99 -11.02 7.85
N GLU A 105 4.23 -12.12 7.84
CA GLU A 105 2.93 -12.20 7.15
C GLU A 105 1.95 -11.10 7.62
N TRP A 106 1.93 -10.82 8.92
CA TRP A 106 1.06 -9.80 9.50
C TRP A 106 1.38 -8.41 8.93
N LEU A 107 2.65 -8.09 8.69
CA LEU A 107 3.08 -6.80 8.16
C LEU A 107 2.68 -6.66 6.69
N ILE A 108 2.83 -7.74 5.90
CA ILE A 108 2.44 -7.78 4.49
C ILE A 108 0.97 -7.38 4.30
N ARG A 109 0.08 -7.71 5.24
CA ARG A 109 -1.36 -7.34 5.17
C ARG A 109 -1.60 -5.82 5.15
N TYR A 110 -0.63 -5.01 5.58
CA TYR A 110 -0.71 -3.55 5.62
C TYR A 110 0.13 -2.87 4.52
N ILE A 111 0.81 -3.66 3.67
CA ILE A 111 1.62 -3.15 2.57
C ILE A 111 0.77 -3.13 1.30
N ASP A 112 0.65 -1.97 0.66
CA ASP A 112 0.08 -1.87 -0.68
C ASP A 112 1.06 -2.41 -1.72
N CYS A 113 0.99 -3.71 -1.96
CA CYS A 113 1.85 -4.41 -2.90
C CYS A 113 1.63 -3.96 -4.35
N GLU A 114 0.42 -3.52 -4.71
CA GLU A 114 0.12 -3.09 -6.07
C GLU A 114 0.77 -1.74 -6.37
N ALA A 115 0.70 -0.80 -5.42
CA ALA A 115 1.40 0.49 -5.52
C ALA A 115 2.92 0.31 -5.69
N ILE A 116 3.54 -0.54 -4.86
CA ILE A 116 4.98 -0.86 -4.97
C ILE A 116 5.32 -1.45 -6.34
N GLY A 117 4.49 -2.39 -6.82
CA GLY A 117 4.71 -3.05 -8.10
C GLY A 117 4.60 -2.06 -9.27
N LEU A 118 3.66 -1.12 -9.20
CA LEU A 118 3.52 -0.03 -10.17
C LEU A 118 4.72 0.92 -10.13
N ASP A 119 5.18 1.31 -8.94
CA ASP A 119 6.37 2.16 -8.79
C ASP A 119 7.61 1.51 -9.40
N TRP A 120 7.80 0.20 -9.19
CA TRP A 120 8.88 -0.56 -9.82
C TRP A 120 8.77 -0.62 -11.35
N ALA A 121 7.55 -0.74 -11.89
CA ALA A 121 7.33 -0.74 -13.33
C ALA A 121 7.58 0.65 -13.94
N ILE A 122 7.10 1.72 -13.29
CA ILE A 122 7.31 3.11 -13.72
C ILE A 122 8.80 3.48 -13.65
N GLY A 123 9.49 3.05 -12.59
CA GLY A 123 10.92 3.25 -12.42
C GLY A 123 11.79 2.39 -13.35
N GLY A 124 11.19 1.52 -14.17
CA GLY A 124 11.91 0.65 -15.09
C GLY A 124 12.65 -0.51 -14.42
N THR A 125 12.41 -0.77 -13.12
CA THR A 125 12.93 -1.95 -12.42
C THR A 125 12.24 -3.23 -12.90
N LEU A 126 10.98 -3.10 -13.32
CA LEU A 126 10.20 -4.18 -13.91
C LEU A 126 9.60 -3.75 -15.24
N TRP A 127 9.32 -4.74 -16.08
CA TRP A 127 8.39 -4.57 -17.20
C TRP A 127 7.58 -5.85 -17.38
N THR A 128 6.43 -5.72 -18.04
CA THR A 128 5.46 -6.81 -18.16
C THR A 128 5.01 -7.05 -19.60
N LEU A 129 4.50 -8.26 -19.83
CA LEU A 129 3.72 -8.60 -21.02
C LEU A 129 2.41 -9.27 -20.59
N PRO A 130 1.31 -9.04 -21.34
CA PRO A 130 0.06 -9.74 -21.07
C PRO A 130 0.25 -11.25 -21.26
N ALA A 131 -0.31 -12.02 -20.34
CA ALA A 131 -0.44 -13.47 -20.44
C ALA A 131 -1.91 -13.88 -20.56
N GLN A 132 -2.18 -15.17 -20.73
CA GLN A 132 -3.56 -15.67 -20.81
C GLN A 132 -4.31 -15.45 -19.49
N GLY A 133 -5.62 -15.21 -19.59
CA GLY A 133 -6.50 -15.19 -18.40
C GLY A 133 -6.29 -14.01 -17.45
N ARG A 134 -5.90 -12.84 -17.98
CA ARG A 134 -5.60 -11.60 -17.22
C ARG A 134 -4.33 -11.64 -16.38
N GLU A 135 -3.52 -12.70 -16.51
CA GLU A 135 -2.21 -12.76 -15.87
C GLU A 135 -1.19 -11.93 -16.66
N LEU A 136 -0.02 -11.70 -16.06
CA LEU A 136 1.09 -10.93 -16.60
C LEU A 136 2.37 -11.76 -16.52
N HIS A 137 3.16 -11.76 -17.59
CA HIS A 137 4.56 -12.15 -17.54
C HIS A 137 5.37 -10.99 -16.96
N VAL A 138 6.18 -11.25 -15.94
CA VAL A 138 7.00 -10.25 -15.25
C VAL A 138 8.47 -10.49 -15.55
N PHE A 139 9.18 -9.40 -15.84
CA PHE A 139 10.60 -9.36 -16.15
C PHE A 139 11.29 -8.26 -15.36
N LEU A 140 12.57 -8.45 -15.04
CA LEU A 140 13.41 -7.34 -14.57
C LEU A 140 13.81 -6.43 -15.74
N GLY A 141 13.95 -5.14 -15.46
CA GLY A 141 14.42 -4.12 -16.40
C GLY A 141 15.91 -3.83 -16.33
#